data_AF-A0A707J336-F1
#
_entry.id   AF-A0A707J336-F1
#
_cell.length_a   1.000
_cell.length_b   1.000
_cell.length_c   1.000
_cell.angle_alpha   90.00
_cell.angle_beta   90.00
_cell.angle_gamma   90.00
#
_symmetry.space_group_name_H-M   'P 1'
#
loop_
_entity.id
_entity.type
_entity.pdbx_description
1 polymer ?
#
loop_
_entity_poly.entity_id
_entity_poly.type
_entity_poly.pdbx_seq_one_letter_code
_entity_poly.pdbx_strand_id
1 'polypeptide(L)'
;IAWGNCASWGCVQAARPNPTQATPIDKVITDKPIVKVPGCPPIPDVMSAIITYMVTFDRLPELDRMGRPLMFYGQRIHDKCYRRAHFDAGEFVESWDDDAARKGYCLYKMGCKGPTTYNACSSTRWNDGVSFPIQSGHGCLGCSENGFWDR
;
A
#
# COMPACT_ATOMS: atom_id res chain seq x y z
N ILE A 1 5.32 12.55 -11.89
CA ILE A 1 5.11 11.53 -10.83
C ILE A 1 3.73 11.72 -10.24
N ALA A 2 2.93 10.67 -10.13
CA ALA A 2 1.59 10.70 -9.54
C ALA A 2 1.67 10.20 -8.09
N TRP A 3 1.80 11.14 -7.14
CA TRP A 3 1.94 10.82 -5.72
C TRP A 3 0.59 10.45 -5.08
N GLY A 4 0.60 9.32 -4.36
CA GLY A 4 -0.53 8.83 -3.59
C GLY A 4 -1.65 8.22 -4.42
N ASN A 5 -2.58 7.60 -3.71
CA ASN A 5 -3.74 6.96 -4.33
C ASN A 5 -4.66 7.96 -5.04
N CYS A 6 -4.63 9.24 -4.65
CA CYS A 6 -5.41 10.31 -5.29
C CYS A 6 -4.99 10.48 -6.74
N ALA A 7 -3.72 10.81 -6.99
CA ALA A 7 -3.22 11.03 -8.34
C ALA A 7 -3.15 9.71 -9.15
N SER A 8 -2.85 8.60 -8.47
CA SER A 8 -2.74 7.30 -9.10
C SER A 8 -4.09 6.76 -9.55
N TRP A 9 -5.12 6.82 -8.69
CA TRP A 9 -6.38 6.07 -8.87
C TRP A 9 -7.67 6.81 -8.45
N GLY A 10 -7.58 8.01 -7.87
CA GLY A 10 -8.72 8.82 -7.44
C GLY A 10 -8.97 8.82 -5.92
N CYS A 11 -8.60 7.77 -5.19
CA CYS A 11 -8.74 7.66 -3.72
C CYS A 11 -10.17 7.95 -3.21
N VAL A 12 -10.29 8.57 -2.03
CA VAL A 12 -11.55 8.68 -1.28
C VAL A 12 -12.58 9.51 -2.02
N GLN A 13 -12.16 10.58 -2.69
CA GLN A 13 -13.05 11.44 -3.47
C GLN A 13 -13.63 10.73 -4.71
N ALA A 14 -13.00 9.64 -5.15
CA ALA A 14 -13.48 8.80 -6.26
C ALA A 14 -14.25 7.55 -5.80
N ALA A 15 -14.34 7.29 -4.49
CA ALA A 15 -15.17 6.22 -3.94
C ALA A 15 -16.65 6.50 -4.19
N ARG A 16 -17.51 5.47 -4.15
CA ARG A 16 -18.95 5.63 -4.41
C ARG A 16 -19.57 6.73 -3.52
N PRO A 17 -20.37 7.66 -4.07
CA PRO A 17 -20.86 7.73 -5.45
C PRO A 17 -20.01 8.59 -6.41
N ASN A 18 -18.81 9.02 -6.03
CA ASN A 18 -17.94 9.94 -6.78
C ASN A 18 -18.68 11.22 -7.26
N PRO A 19 -19.14 12.07 -6.32
CA PRO A 19 -20.01 13.21 -6.65
C PRO A 19 -19.33 14.28 -7.52
N THR A 20 -17.99 14.36 -7.49
CA THR A 20 -17.21 15.34 -8.24
C THR A 20 -16.60 14.78 -9.52
N GLN A 21 -16.85 13.50 -9.84
CA GLN A 21 -16.20 12.79 -10.94
C GLN A 21 -14.66 12.87 -10.85
N ALA A 22 -14.13 12.76 -9.62
CA ALA A 22 -12.71 12.71 -9.37
C ALA A 22 -12.05 11.62 -10.23
N THR A 23 -11.07 12.02 -11.01
CA THR A 23 -10.46 11.23 -12.09
C THR A 23 -8.93 11.20 -11.90
N PRO A 24 -8.29 10.02 -11.97
CA PRO A 24 -6.84 9.92 -11.83
C PRO A 24 -6.09 10.54 -13.02
N ILE A 25 -4.83 10.90 -12.80
CA ILE A 25 -4.03 11.69 -13.75
C ILE A 25 -3.87 10.98 -15.10
N ASP A 26 -3.71 9.66 -15.09
CA ASP A 26 -3.48 8.86 -16.31
C ASP A 26 -4.73 8.69 -17.20
N LYS A 27 -5.90 9.15 -16.74
CA LYS A 27 -7.11 9.26 -17.56
C LYS A 27 -7.26 10.63 -18.22
N VAL A 28 -6.51 11.63 -17.76
CA VAL A 28 -6.53 13.00 -18.29
C VAL A 28 -5.30 13.28 -19.15
N ILE A 29 -4.12 12.88 -18.69
CA ILE A 29 -2.85 13.05 -19.38
C ILE A 29 -2.42 11.70 -19.95
N THR A 30 -2.41 11.56 -21.27
CA THR A 30 -2.20 10.28 -21.97
C THR A 30 -0.95 10.23 -22.85
N ASP A 31 -0.25 11.36 -22.99
CA ASP A 31 0.89 11.55 -23.90
C ASP A 31 2.23 11.71 -23.16
N LYS A 32 2.27 11.44 -21.84
CA LYS A 32 3.46 11.55 -20.99
C LYS A 32 3.70 10.28 -20.18
N PRO A 33 4.96 9.94 -19.86
CA PRO A 33 5.26 8.89 -18.89
C PRO A 33 4.73 9.26 -17.49
N ILE A 34 3.97 8.35 -16.87
CA ILE A 34 3.41 8.53 -15.52
C ILE A 34 3.89 7.40 -14.60
N VAL A 35 4.75 7.75 -13.65
CA VAL A 35 5.12 6.89 -12.52
C VAL A 35 4.07 7.07 -11.43
N LYS A 36 3.33 6.00 -11.11
CA LYS A 36 2.35 5.96 -10.03
C LYS A 36 3.02 5.51 -8.75
N VAL A 37 2.87 6.28 -7.68
CA VAL A 37 3.40 5.92 -6.36
C VAL A 37 2.22 5.90 -5.40
N PRO A 38 1.40 4.83 -5.40
CA PRO A 38 0.15 4.79 -4.66
C PRO A 38 0.35 4.53 -3.16
N GLY A 39 -0.73 4.70 -2.40
CA GLY A 39 -0.75 4.72 -0.94
C GLY A 39 -1.49 5.95 -0.43
N CYS A 40 -2.11 5.85 0.75
CA CYS A 40 -2.86 6.95 1.35
C CYS A 40 -2.33 7.29 2.77
N PRO A 41 -1.15 7.93 2.88
CA PRO A 41 -0.21 8.30 1.81
C PRO A 41 0.76 7.14 1.44
N PRO A 42 1.67 7.32 0.47
CA PRO A 42 2.86 6.46 0.34
C PRO A 42 3.81 6.65 1.51
N ILE A 43 4.68 5.66 1.76
CA ILE A 43 5.68 5.72 2.83
C ILE A 43 6.67 6.89 2.56
N PRO A 44 7.02 7.72 3.57
CA PRO A 44 7.92 8.86 3.36
C PRO A 44 9.26 8.47 2.73
N ASP A 45 9.90 7.43 3.27
CA ASP A 45 11.21 6.96 2.78
C ASP A 45 11.13 6.29 1.42
N VAL A 46 9.96 5.77 1.03
CA VAL A 46 9.72 5.29 -0.34
C VAL A 46 9.66 6.47 -1.31
N MET A 47 8.99 7.56 -0.93
CA MET A 47 8.92 8.76 -1.77
C MET A 47 10.31 9.37 -1.97
N SER A 48 11.10 9.54 -0.90
CA SER A 48 12.45 10.08 -0.98
C SER A 48 13.41 9.14 -1.73
N ALA A 49 13.31 7.82 -1.53
CA ALA A 49 14.10 6.84 -2.27
C ALA A 49 13.82 6.88 -3.78
N ILE A 50 12.56 7.08 -4.19
CA ILE A 50 12.21 7.23 -5.61
C ILE A 50 12.82 8.50 -6.20
N ILE A 51 12.77 9.63 -5.48
CA ILE A 51 13.38 10.89 -5.92
C ILE A 51 14.89 10.73 -6.06
N THR A 52 15.56 10.23 -5.02
CA THR A 52 17.02 10.03 -5.01
C THR A 52 17.47 9.05 -6.08
N TYR A 53 16.71 7.97 -6.33
CA TYR A 53 16.96 7.06 -7.44
C TYR A 53 16.95 7.80 -8.78
N MET A 54 15.90 8.59 -9.07
CA MET A 54 15.81 9.29 -10.36
C MET A 54 16.93 10.31 -10.55
N VAL A 55 17.28 11.06 -9.49
CA VAL A 55 18.37 12.05 -9.55
C VAL A 55 19.73 11.37 -9.71
N THR A 56 19.98 10.28 -8.97
CA THR A 56 21.29 9.60 -8.96
C THR A 56 21.55 8.85 -10.27
N PHE A 57 20.52 8.24 -10.85
CA PHE A 57 20.66 7.36 -12.01
C PHE A 57 20.18 7.97 -13.32
N ASP A 58 19.67 9.22 -13.30
CA ASP A 58 19.15 9.96 -14.46
C ASP A 58 18.16 9.14 -15.31
N ARG A 59 17.27 8.39 -14.65
CA ARG A 59 16.26 7.53 -15.29
C ARG A 59 15.04 7.31 -14.41
N LEU A 60 13.90 7.00 -15.04
CA LEU A 60 12.73 6.50 -14.32
C LEU A 60 13.01 5.10 -13.72
N PRO A 61 12.38 4.76 -12.58
CA PRO A 61 12.45 3.40 -12.05
C PRO A 61 11.76 2.41 -12.99
N GLU A 62 12.15 1.14 -12.92
CA GLU A 62 11.41 0.09 -13.60
C GLU A 62 10.01 -0.03 -13.00
N LEU A 63 9.00 -0.09 -13.86
CA LEU A 63 7.59 -0.05 -13.46
C LEU A 63 6.90 -1.38 -13.76
N ASP A 64 5.96 -1.76 -12.91
CA ASP A 64 5.01 -2.82 -13.25
C ASP A 64 4.02 -2.36 -14.33
N ARG A 65 3.17 -3.30 -14.77
CA ARG A 65 2.12 -3.04 -15.78
C ARG A 65 1.09 -1.97 -15.38
N MET A 66 1.04 -1.54 -14.13
CA MET A 66 0.16 -0.47 -13.65
C MET A 66 0.88 0.88 -13.54
N GLY A 67 2.20 0.91 -13.81
CA GLY A 67 3.03 2.10 -13.71
C GLY A 67 3.65 2.31 -12.32
N ARG A 68 3.69 1.28 -11.45
CA ARG A 68 4.23 1.39 -10.08
C ARG A 68 5.70 0.94 -10.01
N PRO A 69 6.58 1.65 -9.27
CA PRO A 69 7.99 1.23 -9.12
C PRO A 69 8.14 -0.19 -8.55
N LEU A 70 8.76 -1.09 -9.29
CA LEU A 70 8.92 -2.50 -8.89
C LEU A 70 9.65 -2.66 -7.55
N MET A 71 10.62 -1.81 -7.28
CA MET A 71 11.43 -1.82 -6.05
C MET A 71 10.60 -1.73 -4.75
N PHE A 72 9.42 -1.11 -4.78
CA PHE A 72 8.55 -0.95 -3.59
C PHE A 72 7.15 -1.54 -3.73
N TYR A 73 6.70 -1.80 -4.96
CA TYR A 73 5.36 -2.30 -5.26
C TYR A 73 5.37 -3.66 -5.99
N GLY A 74 6.54 -4.30 -6.13
CA GLY A 74 6.67 -5.61 -6.78
C GLY A 74 6.19 -6.79 -5.93
N GLN A 75 6.00 -6.61 -4.62
CA GLN A 75 5.57 -7.65 -3.68
C GLN A 75 4.36 -7.20 -2.88
N ARG A 76 3.57 -8.19 -2.42
CA ARG A 76 2.41 -7.92 -1.57
C ARG A 76 2.85 -7.71 -0.12
N ILE A 77 2.08 -6.94 0.63
CA ILE A 77 2.23 -6.76 2.07
C ILE A 77 2.33 -8.12 2.77
N HIS A 78 1.43 -9.05 2.41
CA HIS A 78 1.35 -10.38 3.02
C HIS A 78 2.54 -11.28 2.72
N ASP A 79 3.24 -11.06 1.60
CA ASP A 79 4.39 -11.88 1.19
C ASP A 79 5.66 -11.51 1.99
N LYS A 80 5.65 -10.40 2.73
CA LYS A 80 6.71 -9.95 3.65
C LYS A 80 6.22 -9.64 5.07
N CYS A 81 5.00 -10.04 5.41
CA CYS A 81 4.42 -9.77 6.72
C CYS A 81 5.09 -10.64 7.81
N TYR A 82 5.54 -10.03 8.91
CA TYR A 82 6.14 -10.78 10.02
C TYR A 82 5.14 -11.71 10.74
N ARG A 83 3.82 -11.40 10.67
CA ARG A 83 2.76 -12.26 11.22
C ARG A 83 2.37 -13.43 10.30
N ARG A 84 3.13 -13.67 9.22
CA ARG A 84 2.82 -14.72 8.23
C ARG A 84 2.89 -16.12 8.83
N ALA A 85 3.81 -16.38 9.76
CA ALA A 85 3.87 -17.66 10.47
C ALA A 85 2.54 -18.00 11.17
N HIS A 86 1.92 -17.02 11.84
CA HIS A 86 0.61 -17.20 12.47
C HIS A 86 -0.50 -17.43 11.44
N PHE A 87 -0.45 -16.75 10.29
CA PHE A 87 -1.39 -17.03 9.19
C PHE A 87 -1.29 -18.48 8.72
N ASP A 88 -0.06 -18.94 8.45
CA ASP A 88 0.20 -20.28 7.94
C ASP A 88 -0.17 -21.37 8.98
N ALA A 89 -0.08 -21.05 10.28
CA ALA A 89 -0.47 -21.92 11.39
C ALA A 89 -1.97 -21.90 11.73
N GLY A 90 -2.78 -21.05 11.09
CA GLY A 90 -4.20 -20.90 11.43
C GLY A 90 -4.46 -20.11 12.74
N GLU A 91 -3.48 -19.33 13.19
CA GLU A 91 -3.49 -18.55 14.41
C GLU A 91 -3.96 -17.12 14.13
N PHE A 92 -5.20 -16.82 14.51
CA PHE A 92 -5.87 -15.57 14.17
C PHE A 92 -6.36 -14.82 15.41
N VAL A 93 -6.33 -13.49 15.30
CA VAL A 93 -7.17 -12.62 16.12
C VAL A 93 -8.61 -12.79 15.67
N GLU A 94 -9.53 -12.98 16.60
CA GLU A 94 -10.97 -13.12 16.31
C GLU A 94 -11.80 -11.96 16.86
N SER A 95 -11.29 -11.28 17.88
CA SER A 95 -11.87 -10.05 18.41
C SER A 95 -10.78 -9.09 18.89
N TRP A 96 -11.09 -7.79 18.91
CA TRP A 96 -10.12 -6.79 19.36
C TRP A 96 -9.75 -7.00 20.83
N ASP A 97 -8.45 -6.92 21.12
CA ASP A 97 -7.84 -7.13 22.46
C ASP A 97 -7.99 -8.55 23.05
N ASP A 98 -8.32 -9.56 22.24
CA ASP A 98 -8.23 -10.95 22.68
C ASP A 98 -6.76 -11.38 22.92
N ASP A 99 -6.57 -12.55 23.52
CA ASP A 99 -5.22 -13.06 23.81
C ASP A 99 -4.38 -13.28 22.55
N ALA A 100 -5.02 -13.57 21.41
CA ALA A 100 -4.33 -13.68 20.13
C ALA A 100 -3.82 -12.31 19.66
N ALA A 101 -4.59 -11.23 19.84
CA ALA A 101 -4.18 -9.86 19.53
C ALA A 101 -3.00 -9.43 20.39
N ARG A 102 -3.05 -9.74 21.70
CA ARG A 102 -1.98 -9.45 22.66
C ARG A 102 -0.69 -10.21 22.36
N LYS A 103 -0.78 -11.38 21.72
CA LYS A 103 0.36 -12.17 21.23
C LYS A 103 0.83 -11.79 19.82
N GLY A 104 0.15 -10.87 19.14
CA GLY A 104 0.51 -10.45 17.79
C GLY A 104 0.13 -11.45 16.68
N TYR A 105 -0.94 -12.22 16.87
CA TYR A 105 -1.43 -13.19 15.87
C TYR A 105 -1.96 -12.52 14.60
N CYS A 106 -2.22 -13.31 13.57
CA CYS A 106 -2.59 -12.78 12.26
C CYS A 106 -3.97 -12.09 12.27
N LEU A 107 -4.05 -10.94 11.58
CA LEU A 107 -5.25 -10.11 11.49
C LEU A 107 -6.17 -10.46 10.30
N TYR A 108 -5.98 -11.62 9.68
CA TYR A 108 -6.75 -12.00 8.50
C TYR A 108 -8.26 -12.05 8.78
N LYS A 109 -8.69 -12.70 9.86
CA LYS A 109 -10.10 -12.75 10.28
C LYS A 109 -10.67 -11.38 10.69
N MET A 110 -9.80 -10.43 11.05
CA MET A 110 -10.16 -9.03 11.30
C MET A 110 -10.30 -8.19 10.02
N GLY A 111 -10.24 -8.82 8.84
CA GLY A 111 -10.45 -8.17 7.55
C GLY A 111 -9.20 -7.59 6.89
N CYS A 112 -8.00 -7.97 7.35
CA CYS A 112 -6.74 -7.50 6.75
C CYS A 112 -6.66 -7.81 5.24
N LYS A 113 -6.50 -6.76 4.43
CA LYS A 113 -6.37 -6.82 2.96
C LYS A 113 -4.92 -6.94 2.48
N GLY A 114 -3.97 -7.20 3.39
CA GLY A 114 -2.57 -7.43 3.05
C GLY A 114 -2.35 -8.49 1.96
N PRO A 115 -3.14 -9.58 1.88
CA PRO A 115 -3.03 -10.60 0.84
C PRO A 115 -3.26 -10.11 -0.60
N THR A 116 -3.89 -8.96 -0.79
CA THR A 116 -4.20 -8.39 -2.12
C THR A 116 -3.58 -7.01 -2.34
N THR A 117 -2.72 -6.55 -1.43
CA THR A 117 -2.17 -5.19 -1.44
C THR A 117 -0.67 -5.19 -1.71
N TYR A 118 -0.21 -4.46 -2.72
CA TYR A 118 1.20 -4.27 -3.02
C TYR A 118 1.70 -2.94 -2.46
N ASN A 119 2.72 -3.01 -1.59
CA ASN A 119 3.43 -1.87 -1.01
C ASN A 119 4.62 -2.38 -0.19
N ALA A 120 5.42 -1.47 0.37
CA ALA A 120 6.58 -1.80 1.19
C ALA A 120 6.33 -1.73 2.72
N CYS A 121 5.07 -1.60 3.16
CA CYS A 121 4.78 -1.32 4.58
C CYS A 121 5.25 -2.44 5.54
N SER A 122 5.27 -3.71 5.10
CA SER A 122 5.73 -4.82 5.95
C SER A 122 7.24 -5.02 5.95
N SER A 123 7.96 -4.42 5.00
CA SER A 123 9.43 -4.46 4.90
C SER A 123 10.06 -3.15 5.36
N THR A 124 9.84 -2.06 4.61
CA THR A 124 10.35 -0.71 4.91
C THR A 124 9.71 -0.10 6.15
N ARG A 125 8.45 -0.46 6.44
CA ARG A 125 7.66 0.13 7.54
C ARG A 125 7.41 1.63 7.33
N TRP A 126 6.93 2.30 8.37
CA TRP A 126 6.54 3.70 8.38
C TRP A 126 7.31 4.46 9.46
N ASN A 127 7.56 5.74 9.19
CA ASN A 127 8.16 6.70 10.12
C ASN A 127 9.52 6.22 10.64
N ASP A 128 10.54 6.20 9.78
CA ASP A 128 11.89 5.73 10.12
C ASP A 128 11.89 4.30 10.69
N GLY A 129 11.08 3.44 10.06
CA GLY A 129 11.02 2.03 10.40
C GLY A 129 10.27 1.67 11.69
N VAL A 130 9.61 2.63 12.36
CA VAL A 130 9.00 2.45 13.69
C VAL A 130 7.86 1.43 13.70
N SER A 131 6.86 1.58 12.82
CA SER A 131 5.70 0.67 12.78
C SER A 131 5.07 0.62 11.40
N PHE A 132 3.97 -0.11 11.25
CA PHE A 132 3.04 -0.07 10.13
C PHE A 132 1.68 -0.63 10.62
N PRO A 133 0.57 -0.49 9.87
CA PRO A 133 -0.78 -0.79 10.39
C PRO A 133 -0.91 -2.14 11.10
N ILE A 134 -0.41 -3.22 10.48
CA ILE A 134 -0.50 -4.59 11.03
C ILE A 134 0.33 -4.73 12.31
N GLN A 135 1.50 -4.10 12.39
CA GLN A 135 2.31 -4.13 13.60
C GLN A 135 1.60 -3.44 14.77
N SER A 136 0.94 -2.31 14.51
CA SER A 136 0.11 -1.60 15.48
C SER A 136 -1.28 -2.23 15.69
N GLY A 137 -1.51 -3.46 15.22
CA GLY A 137 -2.70 -4.24 15.56
C GLY A 137 -3.91 -4.05 14.64
N HIS A 138 -3.83 -3.20 13.60
CA HIS A 138 -4.92 -3.03 12.65
C HIS A 138 -4.63 -3.72 11.30
N GLY A 139 -5.62 -4.41 10.74
CA GLY A 139 -5.51 -5.02 9.42
C GLY A 139 -5.15 -3.98 8.35
N CYS A 140 -4.38 -4.39 7.35
CA CYS A 140 -4.13 -3.54 6.18
C CYS A 140 -5.46 -3.22 5.48
N LEU A 141 -5.67 -1.94 5.15
CA LEU A 141 -6.88 -1.48 4.45
C LEU A 141 -6.82 -1.69 2.93
N GLY A 142 -5.64 -1.94 2.38
CA GLY A 142 -5.42 -1.95 0.94
C GLY A 142 -5.25 -0.58 0.31
N CYS A 143 -4.81 0.42 1.07
CA CYS A 143 -4.80 1.82 0.65
C CYS A 143 -3.89 2.19 -0.54
N SER A 144 -3.06 1.25 -1.02
CA SER A 144 -2.26 1.40 -2.26
C SER A 144 -2.87 0.73 -3.48
N GLU A 145 -4.02 0.08 -3.34
CA GLU A 145 -4.74 -0.55 -4.44
C GLU A 145 -5.84 0.38 -5.00
N ASN A 146 -6.13 0.18 -6.27
CA ASN A 146 -7.20 0.89 -6.95
C ASN A 146 -8.57 0.50 -6.37
N GLY A 147 -9.39 1.51 -6.04
CA GLY A 147 -10.77 1.31 -5.59
C GLY A 147 -10.92 0.64 -4.23
N PHE A 148 -9.88 0.64 -3.38
CA PHE A 148 -9.91 -0.07 -2.09
C PHE A 148 -11.02 0.39 -1.13
N TRP A 149 -11.52 1.63 -1.27
CA TRP A 149 -12.63 2.16 -0.49
C TRP A 149 -13.96 1.43 -0.71
N ASP A 150 -14.13 0.80 -1.88
CA ASP A 150 -15.37 0.15 -2.30
C ASP A 150 -15.21 -1.39 -2.32
N ARG A 151 -14.37 -1.95 -1.44
CA ARG A 151 -14.01 -3.38 -1.38
C ARG A 151 -14.27 -4.02 -0.02
#